data_AF-A0A2P5FB24-F1
#
_entry.id   AF-A0A2P5FB24-F1
#
_cell.length_a   1.000
_cell.length_b   1.000
_cell.length_c   1.000
_cell.angle_alpha   90.00
_cell.angle_beta   90.00
_cell.angle_gamma   90.00
#
_symmetry.space_group_name_H-M   'P 1'
#
loop_
_entity.id
_entity.type
_entity.pdbx_description
1 polymer ?
#
loop_
_entity_poly.entity_id
_entity_poly.type
_entity_poly.pdbx_seq_one_letter_code
_entity_poly.pdbx_strand_id
1 'polypeptide(L)'
;MQNMKRHTCAMLGNGEADSSTGELDLACERKDLKGKDPEQRTMLRDLEPLAVEALHVLVSLVHDRISIADCGEIVQSEAMKDSAVSVEVQCKKAMTTNSFSLEDDPVAKILWNLDPCTLQNVFLAMAHNFPRTLEALILHLLSPMAAEVLTRKFDELDQVITEEDRNKFYKVFYGAFDDQFAAMDAILNGKESFTLQAFKNALDKYMGVNFVGSSIPGIR
;
A
#
# COMPACT_ATOMS: atom_id res chain seq x y z
N MET A 1 -9.81 -15.10 -57.45
CA MET A 1 -10.41 -16.45 -57.49
C MET A 1 -10.52 -16.92 -56.05
N GLN A 2 -11.68 -16.72 -55.40
CA GLN A 2 -12.69 -17.76 -55.09
C GLN A 2 -12.11 -18.85 -54.16
N ASN A 3 -12.59 -19.03 -52.91
CA ASN A 3 -13.96 -19.41 -52.62
C ASN A 3 -14.50 -19.00 -51.25
N MET A 4 -15.81 -18.78 -51.29
CA MET A 4 -16.76 -18.35 -50.29
C MET A 4 -17.49 -19.57 -49.72
N LYS A 5 -17.72 -19.61 -48.40
CA LYS A 5 -18.78 -20.43 -47.80
C LYS A 5 -19.53 -19.61 -46.75
N ARG A 6 -20.73 -19.18 -47.13
CA ARG A 6 -21.82 -18.74 -46.24
C ARG A 6 -22.73 -19.94 -46.00
N HIS A 7 -23.25 -20.09 -44.79
CA HIS A 7 -24.50 -20.80 -44.42
C HIS A 7 -24.69 -20.59 -42.91
N THR A 8 -25.84 -20.33 -42.29
CA THR A 8 -27.17 -19.82 -42.64
C THR A 8 -27.87 -19.55 -41.29
N CYS A 9 -28.74 -18.55 -41.28
CA CYS A 9 -29.59 -18.05 -40.19
C CYS A 9 -30.46 -19.12 -39.48
N ALA A 10 -30.72 -18.93 -38.18
CA ALA A 10 -32.00 -19.26 -37.55
C ALA A 10 -32.33 -18.24 -36.44
N MET A 11 -33.38 -17.44 -36.66
CA MET A 11 -34.14 -16.72 -35.64
C MET A 11 -35.26 -17.63 -35.11
N LEU A 12 -35.59 -17.49 -33.82
CA LEU A 12 -36.88 -17.73 -33.13
C LEU A 12 -36.57 -17.59 -31.61
N GLY A 13 -37.26 -16.84 -30.74
CA GLY A 13 -38.47 -16.04 -30.82
C GLY A 13 -38.62 -15.22 -29.51
N ASN A 14 -39.56 -14.27 -29.50
CA ASN A 14 -39.86 -13.37 -28.38
C ASN A 14 -40.70 -14.03 -27.28
N GLY A 15 -40.50 -13.58 -26.03
CA GLY A 15 -41.41 -13.75 -24.89
C GLY A 15 -41.01 -12.82 -23.73
N GLU A 16 -41.93 -11.93 -23.32
CA GLU A 16 -41.82 -10.86 -22.31
C GLU A 16 -41.80 -11.33 -20.84
N ALA A 17 -41.19 -10.47 -19.97
CA ALA A 17 -41.58 -10.07 -18.58
C ALA A 17 -41.70 -11.17 -17.48
N ASP A 18 -41.30 -11.06 -16.21
CA ASP A 18 -40.93 -9.97 -15.29
C ASP A 18 -40.40 -10.60 -13.96
N SER A 19 -39.77 -9.78 -13.11
CA SER A 19 -39.47 -9.94 -11.68
C SER A 19 -38.08 -10.48 -11.24
N SER A 20 -37.17 -9.53 -11.07
CA SER A 20 -36.59 -9.16 -9.77
C SER A 20 -35.96 -10.25 -8.89
N THR A 21 -34.64 -10.37 -8.98
CA THR A 21 -33.76 -10.43 -7.80
C THR A 21 -32.49 -9.63 -8.13
N GLY A 22 -32.30 -8.52 -7.42
CA GLY A 22 -31.17 -7.62 -7.60
C GLY A 22 -29.87 -8.27 -7.14
N GLU A 23 -28.99 -8.50 -8.11
CA GLU A 23 -27.57 -8.76 -7.88
C GLU A 23 -26.85 -7.50 -8.32
N LEU A 24 -26.35 -6.74 -7.35
CA LEU A 24 -25.59 -5.52 -7.57
C LEU A 24 -24.20 -5.91 -8.08
N ASP A 25 -24.11 -6.17 -9.38
CA ASP A 25 -22.84 -6.30 -10.10
C ASP A 25 -22.27 -4.89 -10.29
N LEU A 26 -21.62 -4.36 -9.25
CA LEU A 26 -20.79 -3.16 -9.36
C LEU A 26 -19.43 -3.56 -9.94
N ALA A 27 -19.45 -4.01 -11.19
CA ALA A 27 -18.27 -3.97 -12.03
C ALA A 27 -17.83 -2.50 -12.11
N CYS A 28 -16.57 -2.22 -11.79
CA CYS A 28 -16.00 -0.87 -11.78
C CYS A 28 -16.19 -0.25 -13.18
N GLU A 29 -17.23 0.57 -13.35
CA GLU A 29 -17.62 1.08 -14.66
C GLU A 29 -16.50 1.91 -15.28
N ARG A 30 -15.85 1.35 -16.29
CA ARG A 30 -14.89 2.06 -17.13
C ARG A 30 -15.66 2.93 -18.11
N LYS A 31 -15.50 4.24 -18.02
CA LYS A 31 -15.82 5.13 -19.14
C LYS A 31 -14.78 4.89 -20.24
N ASP A 32 -15.20 4.28 -21.34
CA ASP A 32 -14.40 4.10 -22.54
C ASP A 32 -13.95 5.48 -23.10
N LEU A 33 -12.68 5.81 -22.90
CA LEU A 33 -12.03 6.93 -23.60
C LEU A 33 -11.08 6.38 -24.65
N LYS A 34 -11.62 6.23 -25.86
CA LYS A 34 -10.89 5.87 -27.06
C LYS A 34 -10.12 7.07 -27.61
N GLY A 35 -8.80 7.07 -27.38
CA GLY A 35 -7.82 7.51 -28.37
C GLY A 35 -7.21 8.91 -28.24
N LYS A 36 -5.87 8.89 -28.29
CA LYS A 36 -4.86 9.96 -28.48
C LYS A 36 -4.40 10.64 -27.19
N ASP A 37 -3.09 10.50 -26.91
CA ASP A 37 -2.35 11.07 -25.80
C ASP A 37 -2.63 12.56 -25.56
N PRO A 38 -3.32 12.84 -24.45
CA PRO A 38 -2.77 13.64 -23.34
C PRO A 38 -3.02 12.96 -21.98
N GLU A 39 -2.79 11.63 -21.87
CA GLU A 39 -3.18 10.79 -20.72
C GLU A 39 -2.55 11.18 -19.37
N GLN A 40 -1.44 11.94 -19.39
CA GLN A 40 -0.68 12.27 -18.18
C GLN A 40 -1.39 13.28 -17.26
N ARG A 41 -2.24 14.17 -17.80
CA ARG A 41 -2.94 15.21 -17.02
C ARG A 41 -4.39 14.90 -16.70
N THR A 42 -4.97 13.87 -17.32
CA THR A 42 -6.37 13.50 -17.16
C THR A 42 -6.58 12.70 -15.87
N MET A 43 -5.65 11.80 -15.52
CA MET A 43 -5.83 10.93 -14.33
C MET A 43 -6.04 11.69 -13.01
N LEU A 44 -5.29 12.76 -12.73
CA LEU A 44 -5.51 13.54 -11.50
C LEU A 44 -6.87 14.24 -11.45
N ARG A 45 -7.42 14.60 -12.62
CA ARG A 45 -8.71 15.31 -12.73
C ARG A 45 -9.91 14.36 -12.68
N ASP A 46 -9.67 13.09 -12.99
CA ASP A 46 -10.70 12.06 -13.04
C ASP A 46 -10.76 11.23 -11.73
N LEU A 47 -9.86 11.48 -10.77
CA LEU A 47 -9.86 10.86 -9.45
C LEU A 47 -11.09 11.27 -8.64
N GLU A 48 -11.67 10.30 -7.95
CA GLU A 48 -12.72 10.55 -6.97
C GLU A 48 -12.19 11.38 -5.78
N PRO A 49 -13.04 12.14 -5.08
CA PRO A 49 -12.61 12.99 -3.97
C PRO A 49 -11.82 12.24 -2.89
N LEU A 50 -12.26 11.02 -2.55
CA LEU A 50 -11.58 10.15 -1.59
C LEU A 50 -10.18 9.75 -2.07
N ALA A 51 -10.04 9.48 -3.36
CA ALA A 51 -8.76 9.12 -3.99
C ALA A 51 -7.79 10.32 -3.99
N VAL A 52 -8.30 11.52 -4.29
CA VAL A 52 -7.50 12.76 -4.24
C VAL A 52 -7.02 13.05 -2.82
N GLU A 53 -7.90 12.90 -1.82
CA GLU A 53 -7.55 13.09 -0.41
C GLU A 53 -6.46 12.09 0.02
N ALA A 54 -6.64 10.80 -0.27
CA ALA A 54 -5.67 9.78 0.07
C ALA A 54 -4.32 10.02 -0.62
N LEU A 55 -4.33 10.37 -1.91
CA LEU A 55 -3.13 10.73 -2.66
C LEU A 55 -2.40 11.90 -2.00
N HIS A 56 -3.11 12.97 -1.64
CA HIS A 56 -2.53 14.13 -0.99
C HIS A 56 -1.89 13.78 0.37
N VAL A 57 -2.58 12.98 1.19
CA VAL A 57 -2.07 12.55 2.50
C VAL A 57 -0.84 11.67 2.34
N LEU A 58 -0.84 10.70 1.43
CA LEU A 58 0.31 9.83 1.18
C LEU A 58 1.52 10.62 0.70
N VAL A 59 1.35 11.53 -0.25
CA VAL A 59 2.43 12.39 -0.76
C VAL A 59 2.98 13.27 0.36
N SER A 60 2.10 13.90 1.15
CA SER A 60 2.53 14.74 2.28
C SER A 60 3.34 13.95 3.30
N LEU A 61 2.88 12.74 3.66
CA LEU A 61 3.53 11.88 4.64
C LEU A 61 4.93 11.43 4.19
N VAL A 62 5.08 11.09 2.90
CA VAL A 62 6.39 10.78 2.32
C VAL A 62 7.32 11.98 2.41
N HIS A 63 6.84 13.17 2.04
CA HIS A 63 7.64 14.39 2.05
C HIS A 63 8.05 14.81 3.46
N ASP A 64 7.15 14.72 4.44
CA ASP A 64 7.45 15.03 5.84
C ASP A 64 8.53 14.12 6.40
N ARG A 65 8.45 12.80 6.13
CA ARG A 65 9.44 11.83 6.64
C ARG A 65 10.81 11.98 5.97
N ILE A 66 10.85 12.30 4.68
CA ILE A 66 12.11 12.59 3.98
C ILE A 66 12.70 13.92 4.49
N SER A 67 11.88 14.95 4.67
CA SER A 67 12.34 16.25 5.19
C SER A 67 12.89 16.16 6.61
N ILE A 68 12.31 15.31 7.47
CA ILE A 68 12.81 15.07 8.83
C ILE A 68 14.14 14.29 8.79
N ALA A 69 14.29 13.33 7.88
CA ALA A 69 15.53 12.58 7.71
C ALA A 69 16.69 13.50 7.26
N ASP A 70 16.44 14.45 6.36
CA ASP A 70 17.43 15.45 5.90
C ASP A 70 17.84 16.44 7.01
N CYS A 71 16.94 16.75 7.95
CA CYS A 71 17.24 17.64 9.08
C CYS A 71 17.98 16.94 10.23
N GLY A 72 18.10 15.61 10.20
CA GLY A 72 18.75 14.81 11.24
C GLY A 72 20.29 14.85 11.22
N GLU A 73 20.91 15.34 10.15
CA GLU A 73 22.37 15.34 9.98
C GLU A 73 23.06 16.70 10.25
N ILE A 74 22.31 17.77 10.57
CA ILE A 74 22.88 19.10 10.89
C ILE A 74 22.50 19.53 12.31
N VAL A 75 22.92 18.77 13.34
CA VAL A 75 23.29 19.35 14.65
C VAL A 75 24.40 18.48 15.27
N GLN A 76 25.61 18.58 14.74
CA GLN A 76 26.82 18.35 15.53
C GLN A 76 27.63 19.64 15.59
N SER A 77 27.68 20.22 16.80
CA SER A 77 28.64 21.23 17.31
C SER A 77 28.56 22.63 16.67
N GLU A 78 28.56 23.76 17.38
CA GLU A 78 29.26 24.16 18.61
C GLU A 78 28.53 25.31 19.34
N ALA A 79 28.48 25.27 20.68
CA ALA A 79 28.67 26.43 21.58
C ALA A 79 28.71 26.01 23.07
N MET A 80 29.89 25.52 23.48
CA MET A 80 30.66 25.93 24.66
C MET A 80 29.95 26.27 26.01
N LYS A 81 30.20 25.36 26.98
CA LYS A 81 30.48 25.52 28.42
C LYS A 81 29.36 25.72 29.46
N ASP A 82 29.49 24.83 30.47
CA ASP A 82 29.18 24.91 31.90
C ASP A 82 27.74 25.23 32.32
N SER A 83 27.03 24.20 32.77
CA SER A 83 26.73 24.05 34.21
C SER A 83 25.94 22.76 34.45
N ALA A 84 26.33 22.05 35.50
CA ALA A 84 25.80 20.77 35.90
C ALA A 84 24.34 20.84 36.36
N VAL A 85 23.44 20.19 35.62
CA VAL A 85 22.30 19.43 36.18
C VAL A 85 22.08 18.25 35.24
N SER A 86 22.51 17.07 35.67
CA SER A 86 22.10 15.80 35.08
C SER A 86 20.62 15.59 35.36
N VAL A 87 19.75 16.10 34.50
CA VAL A 87 18.48 15.42 34.27
C VAL A 87 18.82 14.38 33.22
N GLU A 88 19.07 13.15 33.67
CA GLU A 88 18.86 11.98 32.84
C GLU A 88 17.46 12.12 32.26
N VAL A 89 17.38 12.61 31.02
CA VAL A 89 16.25 12.27 30.16
C VAL A 89 16.44 10.80 29.94
N GLN A 90 15.93 10.05 30.92
CA GLN A 90 15.63 8.65 30.82
C GLN A 90 14.71 8.62 29.60
N CYS A 91 15.31 8.35 28.43
CA CYS A 91 14.62 7.76 27.32
C CYS A 91 14.02 6.52 27.93
N LYS A 92 12.78 6.67 28.42
CA LYS A 92 11.94 5.58 28.84
C LYS A 92 11.92 4.72 27.60
N LYS A 93 12.71 3.65 27.65
CA LYS A 93 12.63 2.49 26.80
C LYS A 93 11.16 2.10 26.89
N ALA A 94 10.38 2.62 25.94
CA ALA A 94 8.98 2.36 25.86
C ALA A 94 8.90 0.85 25.73
N MET A 95 8.32 0.28 26.77
CA MET A 95 8.01 -1.11 26.94
C MET A 95 7.52 -1.65 25.60
N THR A 96 8.27 -2.60 25.04
CA THR A 96 8.02 -3.25 23.75
C THR A 96 6.68 -3.96 23.80
N THR A 97 5.60 -3.25 23.51
CA THR A 97 4.38 -3.84 22.99
C THR A 97 4.58 -3.97 21.48
N ASN A 98 5.23 -5.06 21.06
CA ASN A 98 5.48 -5.37 19.64
C ASN A 98 4.19 -5.85 18.93
N SER A 99 3.09 -5.14 19.18
CA SER A 99 1.82 -5.33 18.47
C SER A 99 1.78 -4.32 17.34
N PHE A 100 1.73 -4.81 16.10
CA PHE A 100 1.30 -3.99 14.98
C PHE A 100 -0.18 -3.64 15.23
N SER A 101 -0.46 -2.39 15.59
CA SER A 101 -1.82 -1.87 15.59
C SER A 101 -2.04 -1.12 14.28
N LEU A 102 -3.26 -1.19 13.74
CA LEU A 102 -3.62 -0.42 12.55
C LEU A 102 -3.68 1.08 12.89
N GLU A 103 -3.96 1.40 14.15
CA GLU A 103 -4.15 2.74 14.68
C GLU A 103 -2.85 3.53 14.76
N ASP A 104 -1.72 2.86 15.00
CA ASP A 104 -0.39 3.48 15.13
C ASP A 104 0.33 3.62 13.78
N ASP A 105 -0.17 2.97 12.73
CA ASP A 105 0.41 3.05 11.39
C ASP A 105 -0.45 3.91 10.45
N PRO A 106 -0.04 5.16 10.18
CA PRO A 106 -0.80 6.05 9.32
C PRO A 106 -0.90 5.56 7.87
N VAL A 107 0.13 4.88 7.35
CA VAL A 107 0.12 4.35 5.98
C VAL A 107 -0.84 3.17 5.91
N ALA A 108 -0.73 2.21 6.82
CA ALA A 108 -1.65 1.06 6.86
C ALA A 108 -3.10 1.51 7.02
N LYS A 109 -3.36 2.51 7.86
CA LYS A 109 -4.71 3.05 8.06
C LYS A 109 -5.28 3.67 6.80
N ILE A 110 -4.49 4.44 6.05
CA ILE A 110 -4.94 5.01 4.77
C ILE A 110 -5.26 3.86 3.79
N LEU A 111 -4.33 2.92 3.61
CA LEU A 111 -4.51 1.79 2.69
C LEU A 111 -5.72 0.92 3.04
N TRP A 112 -5.98 0.72 4.33
CA TRP A 112 -7.10 -0.08 4.83
C TRP A 112 -8.46 0.54 4.49
N ASN A 113 -8.57 1.87 4.59
CA ASN A 113 -9.82 2.59 4.40
C ASN A 113 -10.19 2.78 2.92
N LEU A 114 -9.29 2.45 1.99
CA LEU A 114 -9.54 2.53 0.56
C LEU A 114 -10.12 1.21 0.05
N ASP A 115 -11.12 1.30 -0.83
CA ASP A 115 -11.52 0.15 -1.63
C ASP A 115 -10.42 -0.18 -2.68
N PRO A 116 -10.39 -1.43 -3.19
CA PRO A 116 -9.33 -1.87 -4.10
C PRO A 116 -9.23 -1.03 -5.38
N CYS A 117 -10.36 -0.61 -5.97
CA CYS A 117 -10.39 0.17 -7.21
C CYS A 117 -9.90 1.61 -6.98
N THR A 118 -10.30 2.24 -5.89
CA THR A 118 -9.79 3.54 -5.47
C THR A 118 -8.29 3.48 -5.19
N LEU A 119 -7.82 2.43 -4.52
CA LEU A 119 -6.39 2.23 -4.27
C LEU A 119 -5.61 2.09 -5.58
N GLN A 120 -6.13 1.33 -6.54
CA GLN A 120 -5.55 1.21 -7.88
C GLN A 120 -5.40 2.58 -8.54
N ASN A 121 -6.44 3.40 -8.51
CA ASN A 121 -6.42 4.75 -9.09
C ASN A 121 -5.40 5.67 -8.40
N VAL A 122 -5.31 5.62 -7.07
CA VAL A 122 -4.31 6.36 -6.30
C VAL A 122 -2.89 5.96 -6.73
N PHE A 123 -2.60 4.66 -6.80
CA PHE A 123 -1.27 4.19 -7.18
C PHE A 123 -0.92 4.45 -8.64
N LEU A 124 -1.88 4.35 -9.57
CA LEU A 124 -1.67 4.76 -10.95
C LEU A 124 -1.35 6.26 -11.04
N ALA A 125 -2.10 7.09 -10.30
CA ALA A 125 -1.83 8.52 -10.25
C ALA A 125 -0.44 8.82 -9.66
N MET A 126 -0.01 8.13 -8.60
CA MET A 126 1.33 8.26 -8.05
C MET A 126 2.41 7.79 -9.04
N ALA A 127 2.24 6.62 -9.67
CA ALA A 127 3.19 6.08 -10.64
C ALA A 127 3.44 7.04 -11.81
N HIS A 128 2.37 7.71 -12.29
CA HIS A 128 2.49 8.65 -13.41
C HIS A 128 3.00 10.03 -13.02
N ASN A 129 2.61 10.55 -11.85
CA ASN A 129 2.86 11.96 -11.48
C ASN A 129 3.94 12.14 -10.41
N PHE A 130 4.11 11.14 -9.53
CA PHE A 130 4.97 11.17 -8.37
C PHE A 130 5.75 9.84 -8.20
N PRO A 131 6.44 9.31 -9.23
CA PRO A 131 7.07 7.99 -9.19
C PRO A 131 8.09 7.86 -8.06
N ARG A 132 8.86 8.91 -7.78
CA ARG A 132 9.84 8.94 -6.66
C ARG A 132 9.17 8.92 -5.29
N THR A 133 8.01 9.54 -5.17
CA THR A 133 7.21 9.51 -3.94
C THR A 133 6.62 8.12 -3.72
N LEU A 134 6.17 7.46 -4.79
CA LEU A 134 5.70 6.07 -4.74
C LEU A 134 6.83 5.11 -4.34
N GLU A 135 8.00 5.28 -4.94
CA GLU A 135 9.21 4.51 -4.62
C GLU A 135 9.60 4.65 -3.16
N ALA A 136 9.70 5.89 -2.65
CA ALA A 136 10.00 6.12 -1.25
C ALA A 136 8.93 5.57 -0.31
N LEU A 137 7.64 5.67 -0.68
CA LEU A 137 6.54 5.08 0.08
C LEU A 137 6.74 3.57 0.26
N ILE A 138 6.99 2.85 -0.84
CA ILE A 138 7.11 1.38 -0.82
C ILE A 138 8.42 0.92 -0.18
N LEU A 139 9.54 1.56 -0.49
CA LEU A 139 10.86 1.11 -0.04
C LEU A 139 11.19 1.52 1.41
N HIS A 140 10.64 2.63 1.91
CA HIS A 140 11.10 3.22 3.16
C HIS A 140 10.01 3.43 4.19
N LEU A 141 8.75 3.55 3.77
CA LEU A 141 7.63 3.88 4.67
C LEU A 141 6.65 2.73 4.85
N LEU A 142 6.77 1.66 4.07
CA LEU A 142 5.91 0.50 4.16
C LEU A 142 6.29 -0.32 5.40
N SER A 143 5.61 -0.07 6.51
CA SER A 143 5.76 -0.90 7.71
C SER A 143 5.26 -2.33 7.43
N PRO A 144 5.61 -3.33 8.28
CA PRO A 144 5.07 -4.67 8.15
C PRO A 144 3.53 -4.73 8.14
N MET A 145 2.86 -3.87 8.91
CA MET A 145 1.39 -3.78 8.90
C MET A 145 0.89 -3.23 7.57
N ALA A 146 1.49 -2.13 7.09
CA ALA A 146 1.13 -1.53 5.82
C ALA A 146 1.37 -2.50 4.65
N ALA A 147 2.42 -3.30 4.69
CA ALA A 147 2.73 -4.33 3.69
C ALA A 147 1.67 -5.43 3.66
N GLU A 148 1.23 -5.94 4.82
CA GLU A 148 0.15 -6.93 4.87
C GLU A 148 -1.16 -6.34 4.33
N VAL A 149 -1.55 -5.14 4.77
CA VAL A 149 -2.76 -4.47 4.27
C VAL A 149 -2.67 -4.24 2.75
N LEU A 150 -1.52 -3.78 2.25
CA LEU A 150 -1.28 -3.57 0.83
C LEU A 150 -1.44 -4.86 0.03
N THR A 151 -0.78 -5.94 0.44
CA THR A 151 -0.86 -7.22 -0.28
C THR A 151 -2.26 -7.81 -0.24
N ARG A 152 -2.99 -7.64 0.87
CA ARG A 152 -4.42 -7.99 0.94
C ARG A 152 -5.25 -7.20 -0.06
N LYS A 153 -4.99 -5.89 -0.20
CA LYS A 153 -5.70 -5.05 -1.17
C LYS A 153 -5.38 -5.45 -2.62
N PHE A 154 -4.16 -5.91 -2.90
CA PHE A 154 -3.80 -6.47 -4.20
C PHE A 154 -4.52 -7.80 -4.45
N ASP A 155 -4.59 -8.69 -3.45
CA ASP A 155 -5.35 -9.94 -3.56
C ASP A 155 -6.86 -9.69 -3.79
N GLU A 156 -7.43 -8.67 -3.15
CA GLU A 156 -8.81 -8.20 -3.37
C GLU A 156 -8.99 -7.62 -4.78
N LEU A 157 -8.07 -6.76 -5.21
CA LEU A 157 -8.09 -6.13 -6.53
C LEU A 157 -8.07 -7.18 -7.64
N ASP A 158 -7.18 -8.16 -7.52
CA ASP A 158 -6.99 -9.25 -8.49
C ASP A 158 -8.23 -10.13 -8.69
N GLN A 159 -9.17 -10.12 -7.74
CA GLN A 159 -10.45 -10.81 -7.84
C GLN A 159 -11.54 -9.98 -8.54
N VAL A 160 -11.43 -8.66 -8.53
CA VAL A 160 -12.45 -7.74 -9.03
C VAL A 160 -12.19 -7.32 -10.48
N ILE A 161 -10.92 -7.19 -10.89
CA ILE A 161 -10.56 -6.67 -12.21
C ILE A 161 -10.25 -7.78 -13.22
N THR A 162 -10.35 -7.45 -14.51
CA THR A 162 -10.00 -8.36 -15.61
C THR A 162 -8.49 -8.61 -15.68
N GLU A 163 -8.09 -9.72 -16.30
CA GLU A 163 -6.67 -10.05 -16.46
C GLU A 163 -5.91 -8.98 -17.25
N GLU A 164 -6.52 -8.41 -18.29
CA GLU A 164 -5.93 -7.34 -19.09
C GLU A 164 -5.68 -6.07 -18.26
N ASP A 165 -6.65 -5.66 -17.44
CA ASP A 165 -6.53 -4.47 -16.60
C ASP A 165 -5.56 -4.69 -15.44
N ARG A 166 -5.54 -5.90 -14.87
CA ARG A 166 -4.55 -6.33 -13.89
C ARG A 166 -3.14 -6.24 -14.44
N ASN A 167 -2.91 -6.81 -15.62
CA ASN A 167 -1.61 -6.81 -16.27
C ASN A 167 -1.16 -5.38 -16.61
N LYS A 168 -2.10 -4.52 -17.06
CA LYS A 168 -1.82 -3.11 -17.32
C LYS A 168 -1.42 -2.39 -16.02
N PHE A 169 -2.17 -2.61 -14.94
CA PHE A 169 -1.90 -2.00 -13.64
C PHE A 169 -0.51 -2.37 -13.12
N TYR A 170 -0.19 -3.66 -12.97
CA TYR A 170 1.09 -4.07 -12.41
C TYR A 170 2.27 -3.65 -13.28
N LYS A 171 2.10 -3.61 -14.61
CA LYS A 171 3.14 -3.09 -15.50
C LYS A 171 3.43 -1.61 -15.24
N VAL A 172 2.40 -0.79 -15.02
CA VAL A 172 2.57 0.63 -14.71
C VAL A 172 3.13 0.81 -13.30
N PHE A 173 2.58 0.09 -12.32
CA PHE A 173 2.99 0.16 -10.93
C PHE A 173 4.47 -0.20 -10.77
N TYR A 174 4.88 -1.41 -11.18
CA TYR A 174 6.27 -1.85 -11.05
C TYR A 174 7.21 -1.11 -12.01
N GLY A 175 6.71 -0.58 -13.12
CA GLY A 175 7.48 0.25 -14.04
C GLY A 175 7.84 1.63 -13.48
N ALA A 176 7.27 2.06 -12.34
CA ALA A 176 7.58 3.33 -11.70
C ALA A 176 8.84 3.31 -10.81
N PHE A 177 9.33 2.12 -10.45
CA PHE A 177 10.51 1.95 -9.60
C PHE A 177 11.77 1.80 -10.46
N ASP A 178 12.89 2.34 -10.01
CA ASP A 178 14.18 2.13 -10.69
C ASP A 178 14.63 0.66 -10.57
N ASP A 179 14.39 0.07 -9.40
CA ASP A 179 14.60 -1.35 -9.13
C ASP A 179 13.28 -2.00 -8.69
N GLN A 180 12.58 -2.61 -9.65
CA GLN A 180 11.34 -3.35 -9.41
C GLN A 180 11.53 -4.53 -8.43
N PHE A 181 12.72 -5.12 -8.37
CA PHE A 181 13.00 -6.24 -7.48
C PHE A 181 13.15 -5.76 -6.04
N ALA A 182 13.82 -4.62 -5.83
CA ALA A 182 13.87 -3.99 -4.51
C ALA A 182 12.46 -3.64 -3.99
N ALA A 183 11.58 -3.13 -4.86
CA ALA A 183 10.20 -2.83 -4.49
C ALA A 183 9.41 -4.09 -4.12
N MET A 184 9.53 -5.15 -4.92
CA MET A 184 8.92 -6.46 -4.64
C MET A 184 9.44 -7.05 -3.32
N ASP A 185 10.76 -7.03 -3.12
CA ASP A 185 11.41 -7.54 -1.91
C ASP A 185 10.97 -6.76 -0.67
N ALA A 186 10.84 -5.43 -0.76
CA ALA A 186 10.35 -4.61 0.35
C ALA A 186 8.93 -5.02 0.78
N ILE A 187 8.03 -5.23 -0.19
CA ILE A 187 6.65 -5.66 0.06
C ILE A 187 6.64 -7.08 0.67
N LEU A 188 7.37 -8.02 0.07
CA LEU A 188 7.43 -9.41 0.54
C LEU A 188 8.03 -9.53 1.94
N ASN A 189 9.19 -8.89 2.18
CA ASN A 189 9.83 -8.88 3.49
C ASN A 189 8.94 -8.22 4.56
N GLY A 190 8.18 -7.18 4.19
CA GLY A 190 7.19 -6.57 5.08
C GLY A 190 6.10 -7.54 5.50
N LYS A 191 5.52 -8.27 4.54
CA LYS A 191 4.50 -9.31 4.79
C LYS A 191 5.02 -10.46 5.66
N GLU A 192 6.23 -10.93 5.38
CA GLU A 192 6.89 -11.97 6.20
C GLU A 192 7.16 -11.49 7.62
N SER A 193 7.62 -10.23 7.77
CA SER A 193 7.85 -9.61 9.08
C SER A 193 6.55 -9.50 9.89
N PHE A 194 5.44 -9.14 9.24
CA PHE A 194 4.12 -9.13 9.86
C PHE A 194 3.73 -10.52 10.37
N THR A 195 3.87 -11.53 9.51
CA THR A 195 3.53 -12.92 9.82
C THR A 195 4.38 -13.46 10.98
N LEU A 196 5.69 -13.19 10.96
CA LEU A 196 6.62 -13.56 12.02
C LEU A 196 6.21 -12.93 13.36
N GLN A 197 5.83 -11.66 13.35
CA GLN A 197 5.38 -10.98 14.57
C GLN A 197 4.04 -11.51 15.07
N ALA A 198 3.07 -11.76 14.18
CA ALA A 198 1.80 -12.37 14.53
C ALA A 198 2.02 -13.74 15.20
N PHE A 199 2.94 -14.54 14.66
CA PHE A 199 3.33 -15.82 15.25
C PHE A 199 3.98 -15.66 16.63
N LYS A 200 4.93 -14.72 16.79
CA LYS A 200 5.53 -14.41 18.10
C LYS A 200 4.49 -13.98 19.13
N ASN A 201 3.57 -13.09 18.74
CA ASN A 201 2.50 -12.62 19.61
C ASN A 201 1.56 -13.76 20.04
N ALA A 202 1.27 -14.71 19.13
CA ALA A 202 0.53 -15.91 19.48
C ALA A 202 1.31 -16.77 20.50
N LEU A 203 2.60 -17.03 20.26
CA LEU A 203 3.44 -17.77 21.21
C LEU A 203 3.53 -17.09 22.57
N ASP A 204 3.74 -15.78 22.63
CA ASP A 204 3.81 -15.03 23.88
C ASP A 204 2.49 -15.15 24.68
N LYS A 205 1.35 -15.09 23.98
CA LYS A 205 0.03 -15.26 24.58
C LYS A 205 -0.22 -16.67 25.13
N TYR A 206 0.25 -17.71 24.45
CA TYR A 206 -0.04 -19.11 24.83
C TYR A 206 1.04 -19.77 25.69
N MET A 207 2.30 -19.34 25.57
CA MET A 207 3.44 -19.94 26.26
C MET A 207 3.97 -19.06 27.40
N GLY A 208 3.51 -17.81 27.55
CA GLY A 208 3.95 -16.91 28.62
C GLY A 208 5.47 -16.65 28.62
N VAL A 209 6.14 -16.88 27.49
CA VAL A 209 7.59 -16.72 27.36
C VAL A 209 7.88 -15.25 27.18
N ASN A 210 7.97 -14.53 28.29
CA ASN A 210 8.80 -13.34 28.27
C ASN A 210 10.22 -13.82 27.90
N PHE A 211 10.67 -13.56 26.67
CA PHE A 211 12.10 -13.59 26.31
C PHE A 211 12.83 -12.45 27.05
N VAL A 212 12.69 -12.39 28.37
CA VAL A 212 13.66 -11.74 29.24
C VAL A 212 14.87 -12.66 29.18
N GLY A 213 15.85 -12.26 28.37
CA GLY A 213 17.15 -12.90 28.35
C GLY A 213 17.59 -13.15 29.79
N SER A 214 17.75 -14.42 30.14
CA SER A 214 18.30 -14.83 31.42
C SER A 214 19.77 -14.41 31.47
N SER A 215 20.01 -13.15 31.81
CA SER A 215 21.25 -12.77 32.47
C SER A 215 21.23 -13.47 33.82
N ILE A 216 21.83 -14.65 33.88
CA ILE A 216 22.08 -15.40 35.12
C ILE A 216 22.81 -14.45 36.07
N PRO A 217 22.21 -14.06 37.21
CA PRO A 217 22.92 -13.28 38.21
C PRO A 217 23.69 -14.25 39.10
N GLY A 218 25.01 -14.11 39.11
CA GLY A 218 25.85 -14.59 40.20
C GLY A 218 26.47 -15.96 39.99
N ILE A 219 27.68 -15.97 39.44
CA ILE A 219 28.73 -16.82 40.01
C ILE A 219 29.71 -15.85 40.65
N ARG A 220 29.73 -15.87 41.98
CA ARG A 220 30.70 -15.18 42.84
C ARG A 220 31.70 -16.20 43.34
#